data_AF-A0A1D9QMV7-F1
#
_entry.id   AF-A0A1D9QMV7-F1
#
_cell.length_a   1.000
_cell.length_b   1.000
_cell.length_c   1.000
_cell.angle_alpha   90.00
_cell.angle_beta   90.00
_cell.angle_gamma   90.00
#
_symmetry.space_group_name_H-M   'P 1'
#
loop_
_entity.id
_entity.type
_entity.pdbx_description
1 polymer ?
#
loop_
_entity_poly.entity_id
_entity_poly.type
_entity_poly.pdbx_seq_one_letter_code
_entity_poly.pdbx_strand_id
1 'polypeptide(L)'
;MTDSTITWSDPANGHASSASNGHTVNNDVPSTNGNHAMNGHNATNGHATAASTATGSPPEPIAICGMACRLPSSIKTPQKLWEFLLAGGDARSKVPESRYNIEAFYDPSGKPGTTKTQHGYFLDGDLANLDTAFFSMPRKEVERIDPQQRLMLEVARECFEDGGEIGRRGKKIGCYVGNLGDDWLEMLAQDTQNFGIYRLSGYGDFALSNRISYEMNLQGMSDSLVEARQI
;
A
#
# COMPACT_ATOMS: atom_id res chain seq x y z
N MET A 1 47.65 -23.97 -28.67
CA MET A 1 46.67 -24.79 -29.41
C MET A 1 46.34 -25.96 -28.49
N THR A 2 45.14 -26.20 -27.98
CA THR A 2 43.79 -25.70 -28.28
C THR A 2 42.89 -26.00 -27.06
N ASP A 3 41.89 -25.14 -26.93
CA ASP A 3 40.69 -25.17 -26.09
C ASP A 3 39.86 -26.46 -26.18
N SER A 4 39.10 -26.80 -25.12
CA SER A 4 37.66 -27.12 -25.18
C SER A 4 37.12 -27.80 -23.89
N THR A 5 36.26 -27.07 -23.19
CA THR A 5 34.91 -27.45 -22.69
C THR A 5 34.55 -28.93 -22.46
N ILE A 6 34.02 -29.22 -21.27
CA ILE A 6 33.22 -30.42 -20.97
C ILE A 6 31.73 -30.05 -20.98
N THR A 7 30.99 -30.72 -21.86
CA THR A 7 29.55 -30.95 -21.83
C THR A 7 29.31 -32.46 -21.68
N TRP A 8 28.22 -32.88 -21.01
CA TRP A 8 27.15 -33.72 -21.60
C TRP A 8 26.17 -34.28 -20.55
N SER A 9 24.99 -34.58 -21.08
CA SER A 9 23.68 -34.86 -20.48
C SER A 9 23.39 -36.33 -20.12
N ASP A 10 22.42 -36.51 -19.19
CA ASP A 10 21.37 -37.53 -18.99
C ASP A 10 21.67 -39.05 -19.20
N PRO A 11 21.06 -39.94 -18.39
CA PRO A 11 19.96 -40.73 -18.98
C PRO A 11 18.80 -41.10 -18.03
N ALA A 12 17.61 -41.22 -18.64
CA ALA A 12 16.40 -41.85 -18.12
C ALA A 12 16.53 -43.37 -17.89
N ASN A 13 15.91 -43.91 -16.82
CA ASN A 13 14.74 -44.82 -16.89
C ASN A 13 14.33 -45.42 -15.52
N GLY A 14 13.02 -45.42 -15.26
CA GLY A 14 12.25 -46.56 -14.74
C GLY A 14 12.21 -46.83 -13.23
N HIS A 15 11.04 -46.62 -12.59
CA HIS A 15 10.11 -47.71 -12.24
C HIS A 15 8.85 -47.20 -11.53
N ALA A 16 7.72 -47.84 -11.86
CA ALA A 16 6.35 -47.54 -11.47
C ALA A 16 5.87 -48.39 -10.27
N SER A 17 4.83 -47.90 -9.58
CA SER A 17 3.88 -48.69 -8.76
C SER A 17 2.48 -48.03 -8.84
N SER A 18 1.58 -48.52 -9.73
CA SER A 18 0.45 -49.44 -9.46
C SER A 18 -0.51 -48.94 -8.35
N ALA A 19 -1.58 -48.21 -8.66
CA ALA A 19 -2.91 -48.65 -9.13
C ALA A 19 -3.88 -49.14 -8.03
N SER A 20 -4.98 -48.40 -7.79
CA SER A 20 -6.34 -48.90 -8.01
C SER A 20 -7.38 -47.78 -7.85
N ASN A 21 -8.18 -47.54 -8.90
CA ASN A 21 -9.45 -46.82 -8.81
C ASN A 21 -10.54 -47.87 -8.57
N GLY A 22 -11.09 -47.91 -7.36
CA GLY A 22 -12.24 -48.74 -7.01
C GLY A 22 -13.53 -47.94 -7.11
N HIS A 23 -14.38 -48.30 -8.06
CA HIS A 23 -15.76 -47.82 -8.17
C HIS A 23 -16.67 -48.87 -7.48
N THR A 24 -17.38 -48.51 -6.42
CA THR A 24 -18.54 -49.27 -5.94
C THR A 24 -19.80 -48.51 -6.32
N VAL A 25 -20.59 -49.14 -7.18
CA VAL A 25 -21.95 -48.76 -7.55
C VAL A 25 -22.89 -49.46 -6.59
N ASN A 26 -23.78 -48.71 -5.93
CA ASN A 26 -25.05 -49.26 -5.43
C ASN A 26 -26.18 -48.44 -6.07
N ASN A 27 -26.98 -49.15 -6.86
CA ASN A 27 -28.20 -48.69 -7.51
C ASN A 27 -29.34 -48.64 -6.50
N ASP A 28 -30.07 -47.52 -6.45
CA ASP A 28 -31.50 -47.49 -6.13
C ASP A 28 -32.20 -46.35 -6.90
N VAL A 29 -32.75 -46.71 -8.09
CA VAL A 29 -34.04 -46.29 -8.72
C VAL A 29 -34.29 -44.80 -9.11
N PRO A 30 -35.03 -44.46 -10.20
CA PRO A 30 -35.07 -44.96 -11.58
C PRO A 30 -34.84 -43.85 -12.65
N SER A 31 -34.54 -44.32 -13.87
CA SER A 31 -34.47 -43.63 -15.16
C SER A 31 -35.59 -42.62 -15.47
N THR A 32 -35.23 -41.48 -16.07
CA THR A 32 -35.96 -40.97 -17.24
C THR A 32 -35.00 -40.47 -18.35
N ASN A 33 -34.94 -41.28 -19.40
CA ASN A 33 -34.86 -40.97 -20.83
C ASN A 33 -33.80 -39.97 -21.35
N GLY A 34 -32.89 -40.49 -22.18
CA GLY A 34 -31.82 -39.73 -22.83
C GLY A 34 -32.25 -38.96 -24.08
N ASN A 35 -31.31 -38.17 -24.60
CA ASN A 35 -31.07 -38.09 -26.03
C ASN A 35 -29.60 -37.68 -26.27
N HIS A 36 -28.85 -38.51 -26.99
CA HIS A 36 -27.50 -38.16 -27.44
C HIS A 36 -27.58 -37.24 -28.66
N ALA A 37 -26.83 -36.15 -28.65
CA ALA A 37 -26.30 -35.52 -29.85
C ALA A 37 -24.85 -35.12 -29.57
N MET A 38 -23.91 -35.94 -30.06
CA MET A 38 -22.52 -35.53 -30.19
C MET A 38 -22.40 -34.59 -31.39
N ASN A 39 -21.59 -33.55 -31.18
CA ASN A 39 -20.62 -32.96 -32.11
C ASN A 39 -20.89 -31.53 -32.57
N GLY A 40 -19.91 -30.66 -32.33
CA GLY A 40 -19.86 -29.32 -32.89
C GLY A 40 -19.02 -28.37 -32.04
N HIS A 41 -17.69 -28.53 -32.07
CA HIS A 41 -16.78 -27.46 -31.68
C HIS A 41 -17.09 -26.21 -32.52
N ASN A 42 -17.53 -25.13 -31.86
CA ASN A 42 -17.21 -23.79 -32.34
C ASN A 42 -17.06 -22.85 -31.14
N ALA A 43 -15.85 -22.35 -30.98
CA ALA A 43 -15.49 -21.39 -29.96
C ALA A 43 -16.07 -20.02 -30.30
N THR A 44 -16.96 -19.52 -29.44
CA THR A 44 -17.14 -18.09 -29.20
C THR A 44 -17.64 -17.92 -27.77
N ASN A 45 -16.83 -17.30 -26.92
CA ASN A 45 -17.26 -16.80 -25.62
C ASN A 45 -18.31 -15.71 -25.82
N GLY A 46 -19.56 -16.12 -26.00
CA GLY A 46 -20.71 -15.23 -25.89
C GLY A 46 -20.95 -14.96 -24.41
N HIS A 47 -20.51 -13.80 -23.92
CA HIS A 47 -21.08 -13.22 -22.71
C HIS A 47 -22.60 -13.06 -22.97
N ALA A 48 -23.38 -14.05 -22.53
CA ALA A 48 -24.80 -13.86 -22.37
C ALA A 48 -24.98 -12.84 -21.24
N THR A 49 -25.00 -11.55 -21.60
CA THR A 49 -25.49 -10.48 -20.76
C THR A 49 -26.97 -10.73 -20.52
N ALA A 50 -27.28 -11.57 -19.54
CA ALA A 50 -28.53 -11.46 -18.82
C ALA A 50 -28.50 -10.07 -18.18
N ALA A 51 -29.16 -9.11 -18.85
CA ALA A 51 -29.40 -7.80 -18.31
C ALA A 51 -30.25 -7.98 -17.05
N SER A 52 -29.59 -8.09 -15.89
CA SER A 52 -30.22 -7.75 -14.64
C SER A 52 -30.53 -6.27 -14.75
N THR A 53 -31.78 -5.94 -15.03
CA THR A 53 -32.29 -4.58 -14.92
C THR A 53 -32.25 -4.23 -13.44
N ALA A 54 -31.06 -3.93 -12.94
CA ALA A 54 -30.89 -3.18 -11.71
C ALA A 54 -31.61 -1.85 -11.95
N THR A 55 -32.81 -1.74 -11.41
CA THR A 55 -33.45 -0.46 -11.14
C THR A 55 -32.64 0.19 -10.00
N GLY A 56 -31.40 0.53 -10.32
CA GLY A 56 -30.47 1.16 -9.39
C GLY A 56 -30.89 2.60 -9.23
N SER A 57 -31.25 2.97 -8.00
CA SER A 57 -31.13 4.37 -7.57
C SER A 57 -29.74 4.88 -8.00
N PRO A 58 -29.61 6.14 -8.47
CA PRO A 58 -28.29 6.70 -8.68
C PRO A 58 -27.42 6.50 -7.43
N PRO A 59 -26.12 6.24 -7.58
CA PRO A 59 -25.22 6.04 -6.45
C PRO A 59 -25.35 7.23 -5.49
N GLU A 60 -25.44 6.91 -4.20
CA GLU A 60 -25.53 7.94 -3.17
C GLU A 60 -24.27 8.81 -3.19
N PRO A 61 -24.40 10.15 -3.28
CA PRO A 61 -23.24 11.04 -3.23
C PRO A 61 -22.49 10.92 -1.90
N ILE A 62 -21.16 10.87 -1.97
CA ILE A 62 -20.31 10.83 -0.77
C ILE A 62 -19.91 12.26 -0.40
N ALA A 63 -20.23 12.69 0.81
CA ALA A 63 -19.82 13.98 1.34
C ALA A 63 -18.39 13.94 1.88
N ILE A 64 -17.61 14.98 1.58
CA ILE A 64 -16.31 15.23 2.20
C ILE A 64 -16.56 16.14 3.40
N CYS A 65 -16.48 15.59 4.61
CA CYS A 65 -16.84 16.32 5.82
C CYS A 65 -15.67 17.06 6.47
N GLY A 66 -14.43 16.67 6.22
CA GLY A 66 -13.24 17.30 6.81
C GLY A 66 -11.98 16.98 6.01
N MET A 67 -10.98 17.84 6.12
CA MET A 67 -9.70 17.70 5.41
C MET A 67 -8.53 18.16 6.28
N ALA A 68 -7.41 17.46 6.16
CA ALA A 68 -6.13 17.89 6.74
C ALA A 68 -4.99 17.50 5.80
N CYS A 69 -3.90 18.25 5.81
CA CYS A 69 -2.75 17.98 4.97
C CYS A 69 -1.43 18.42 5.61
N ARG A 70 -0.35 17.79 5.17
CA ARG A 70 1.03 18.21 5.38
C ARG A 70 1.69 18.27 4.03
N LEU A 71 2.11 19.46 3.63
CA LEU A 71 2.66 19.73 2.32
C LEU A 71 3.92 20.61 2.44
N PRO A 72 4.77 20.62 1.40
CA PRO A 72 5.95 21.49 1.33
C PRO A 72 5.61 22.97 1.52
N SER A 73 6.62 23.80 1.81
CA SER A 73 6.44 25.24 2.08
C SER A 73 5.62 25.54 3.35
N SER A 74 5.77 24.69 4.36
CA SER A 74 5.14 24.81 5.68
C SER A 74 3.61 24.86 5.63
N ILE A 75 3.02 24.25 4.60
CA ILE A 75 1.59 24.13 4.42
C ILE A 75 1.08 23.00 5.31
N LYS A 76 0.35 23.36 6.36
CA LYS A 76 -0.18 22.43 7.37
C LYS A 76 -1.71 22.38 7.43
N THR A 77 -2.38 23.18 6.61
CA THR A 77 -3.85 23.28 6.62
C THR A 77 -4.40 23.42 5.20
N PRO A 78 -5.63 22.96 4.93
CA PRO A 78 -6.29 23.14 3.64
C PRO A 78 -6.40 24.62 3.21
N GLN A 79 -6.60 25.53 4.17
CA GLN A 79 -6.70 26.97 3.89
C GLN A 79 -5.38 27.53 3.38
N LYS A 80 -4.25 27.15 3.98
CA LYS A 80 -2.92 27.54 3.50
C LYS A 80 -2.61 26.96 2.13
N LEU A 81 -3.05 25.71 1.88
CA LEU A 81 -2.95 25.13 0.55
C LEU A 81 -3.72 25.96 -0.47
N TRP A 82 -4.95 26.37 -0.14
CA TRP A 82 -5.78 27.19 -1.02
C TRP A 82 -5.13 28.54 -1.34
N GLU A 83 -4.63 29.25 -0.32
CA GLU A 83 -3.91 30.51 -0.50
C GLU A 83 -2.67 30.34 -1.37
N PHE A 84 -1.90 29.27 -1.15
CA PHE A 84 -0.71 28.96 -1.92
C PHE A 84 -1.02 28.68 -3.41
N LEU A 85 -2.11 27.95 -3.67
CA LEU A 85 -2.58 27.67 -5.04
C LEU A 85 -3.05 28.95 -5.73
N LEU A 86 -3.81 29.81 -5.04
CA LEU A 86 -4.25 31.10 -5.58
C LEU A 86 -3.08 32.03 -5.90
N ALA A 87 -2.00 31.97 -5.12
CA ALA A 87 -0.78 32.72 -5.35
C ALA A 87 0.09 32.15 -6.50
N GLY A 88 -0.24 30.97 -7.04
CA GLY A 88 0.58 30.29 -8.04
C GLY A 88 1.96 29.89 -7.52
N GLY A 89 2.05 29.56 -6.23
CA GLY A 89 3.32 29.25 -5.57
C GLY A 89 3.98 27.97 -6.10
N ASP A 90 5.31 27.97 -6.14
CA ASP A 90 6.14 26.77 -6.34
C ASP A 90 6.92 26.49 -5.05
N ALA A 91 6.73 25.30 -4.48
CA ALA A 91 7.33 24.89 -3.21
C ALA A 91 8.66 24.13 -3.40
N ARG A 92 9.26 24.22 -4.59
CA ARG A 92 10.54 23.63 -4.90
C ARG A 92 11.64 24.19 -4.01
N SER A 93 12.38 23.31 -3.33
CA SER A 93 13.51 23.66 -2.50
C SER A 93 14.75 22.82 -2.86
N LYS A 94 15.94 23.28 -2.46
CA LYS A 94 17.14 22.42 -2.46
C LYS A 94 16.89 21.26 -1.47
N VAL A 95 17.45 20.09 -1.75
CA VAL A 95 17.41 18.96 -0.81
C VAL A 95 17.98 19.41 0.55
N PRO A 96 17.24 19.27 1.66
CA PRO A 96 17.74 19.63 2.98
C PRO A 96 18.94 18.77 3.38
N GLU A 97 19.95 19.37 4.03
CA GLU A 97 21.10 18.65 4.57
C GLU A 97 20.71 17.56 5.57
N SER A 98 19.57 17.73 6.24
CA SER A 98 18.98 16.73 7.16
C SER A 98 18.46 15.47 6.47
N ARG A 99 18.36 15.44 5.13
CA ARG A 99 17.92 14.24 4.38
C ARG A 99 19.12 13.42 3.93
N TYR A 100 19.99 14.02 3.12
CA TYR A 100 21.25 13.44 2.68
C TYR A 100 22.15 14.52 2.07
N ASN A 101 23.45 14.23 1.96
CA ASN A 101 24.39 15.14 1.32
C ASN A 101 24.21 15.15 -0.20
N ILE A 102 23.36 16.04 -0.71
CA ILE A 102 23.07 16.17 -2.15
C ILE A 102 24.31 16.47 -3.00
N GLU A 103 25.33 17.13 -2.45
CA GLU A 103 26.54 17.49 -3.21
C GLU A 103 27.38 16.26 -3.54
N ALA A 104 27.34 15.22 -2.71
CA ALA A 104 28.01 13.95 -2.97
C ALA A 104 27.31 13.10 -4.04
N PHE A 105 26.02 13.30 -4.24
CA PHE A 105 25.20 12.50 -5.17
C PHE A 105 24.79 13.26 -6.43
N TYR A 106 25.11 14.54 -6.56
CA TYR A 106 24.74 15.33 -7.73
C TYR A 106 25.73 15.13 -8.88
N ASP A 107 25.22 14.67 -10.02
CA ASP A 107 25.98 14.62 -11.26
C ASP A 107 25.06 14.95 -12.46
N PRO A 108 25.31 16.06 -13.18
CA PRO A 108 24.47 16.47 -14.30
C PRO A 108 24.54 15.52 -15.51
N SER A 109 25.57 14.69 -15.61
CA SER A 109 25.74 13.69 -16.67
C SER A 109 24.88 12.43 -16.44
N GLY A 110 24.42 12.20 -15.21
CA GLY A 110 23.51 11.09 -14.88
C GLY A 110 24.20 9.74 -14.73
N LYS A 111 25.38 9.70 -14.14
CA LYS A 111 26.09 8.46 -13.80
C LYS A 111 25.23 7.57 -12.89
N PRO A 112 25.32 6.23 -12.99
CA PRO A 112 24.65 5.34 -12.04
C PRO A 112 24.98 5.69 -10.58
N GLY A 113 23.97 5.75 -9.71
CA GLY A 113 24.11 6.13 -8.31
C GLY A 113 24.14 7.64 -8.04
N THR A 114 23.84 8.48 -9.04
CA THR A 114 23.79 9.94 -8.91
C THR A 114 22.41 10.49 -9.29
N THR A 115 22.09 11.70 -8.83
CA THR A 115 20.88 12.44 -9.18
C THR A 115 21.22 13.61 -10.10
N LYS A 116 20.34 13.85 -11.08
CA LYS A 116 20.45 14.97 -12.03
C LYS A 116 19.88 16.28 -11.47
N THR A 117 19.19 16.25 -10.34
CA THR A 117 18.56 17.42 -9.72
C THR A 117 18.98 17.56 -8.26
N GLN A 118 19.31 18.79 -7.86
CA GLN A 118 19.55 19.15 -6.46
C GLN A 118 18.29 19.65 -5.75
N HIS A 119 17.16 19.65 -6.44
CA HIS A 119 15.92 20.23 -5.97
C HIS A 119 14.80 19.21 -5.97
N GLY A 120 13.88 19.36 -5.03
CA GLY A 120 12.67 18.56 -4.89
C GLY A 120 11.65 19.30 -4.02
N TYR A 121 10.66 18.55 -3.55
CA TYR A 121 9.60 19.05 -2.68
C TYR A 121 9.71 18.32 -1.36
N PHE A 122 10.00 19.04 -0.29
CA PHE A 122 10.27 18.46 1.02
C PHE A 122 9.33 19.04 2.06
N LEU A 123 8.89 18.18 2.98
CA LEU A 123 8.21 18.63 4.19
C LEU A 123 9.21 19.37 5.09
N ASP A 124 8.77 20.53 5.57
CA ASP A 124 9.53 21.37 6.48
C ASP A 124 9.47 20.86 7.93
N GLY A 125 10.53 21.13 8.67
CA GLY A 125 10.64 20.82 10.09
C GLY A 125 11.12 19.40 10.39
N ASP A 126 11.06 19.06 11.68
CA ASP A 126 11.50 17.78 12.20
C ASP A 126 10.36 16.75 12.10
N LEU A 127 10.49 15.88 11.09
CA LEU A 127 9.55 14.78 10.83
C LEU A 127 9.59 13.70 11.92
N ALA A 128 10.53 13.76 12.85
CA ALA A 128 10.60 12.84 13.97
C ALA A 128 9.65 13.22 15.12
N ASN A 129 9.09 14.43 15.13
CA ASN A 129 8.21 14.85 16.22
C ASN A 129 6.80 14.29 16.06
N LEU A 130 6.24 13.90 17.20
CA LEU A 130 4.85 13.47 17.35
C LEU A 130 4.37 13.91 18.74
N ASP A 131 3.15 14.45 18.83
CA ASP A 131 2.53 14.74 20.11
C ASP A 131 2.09 13.45 20.83
N THR A 132 2.96 12.92 21.69
CA THR A 132 2.69 11.69 22.45
C THR A 132 1.64 11.86 23.55
N ALA A 133 1.16 13.07 23.85
CA ALA A 133 0.12 13.25 24.86
C ALA A 133 -1.26 12.77 24.36
N PHE A 134 -1.47 12.78 23.04
CA PHE A 134 -2.73 12.34 22.42
C PHE A 134 -2.75 10.83 22.09
N PHE A 135 -1.59 10.23 21.88
CA PHE A 135 -1.45 8.83 21.43
C PHE A 135 -0.92 7.92 22.54
N SER A 136 -1.36 6.66 22.54
CA SER A 136 -1.00 5.70 23.62
C SER A 136 0.38 5.06 23.44
N MET A 137 1.30 5.72 22.72
CA MET A 137 2.58 5.13 22.30
C MET A 137 3.72 5.41 23.28
N PRO A 138 4.51 4.39 23.67
CA PRO A 138 5.69 4.59 24.49
C PRO A 138 6.79 5.31 23.70
N ARG A 139 7.55 6.20 24.35
CA ARG A 139 8.62 6.98 23.73
C ARG A 139 9.61 6.15 22.90
N LYS A 140 9.99 4.96 23.41
CA LYS A 140 10.91 4.03 22.72
C LYS A 140 10.36 3.48 21.40
N GLU A 141 9.04 3.39 21.29
CA GLU A 141 8.37 3.00 20.05
C GLU A 141 8.33 4.19 19.09
N VAL A 142 7.92 5.36 19.58
CA VAL A 142 7.84 6.59 18.78
C VAL A 142 9.18 6.89 18.11
N GLU A 143 10.31 6.75 18.81
CA GLU A 143 11.65 7.00 18.24
C GLU A 143 11.97 6.12 17.00
N ARG A 144 11.32 4.96 16.85
CA ARG A 144 11.62 3.95 15.82
C ARG A 144 10.56 3.81 14.72
N ILE A 145 9.38 4.39 14.92
CA ILE A 145 8.28 4.37 13.94
C ILE A 145 8.64 5.21 12.70
N ASP A 146 8.21 4.81 11.51
CA ASP A 146 8.33 5.61 10.29
C ASP A 146 7.71 7.01 10.49
N PRO A 147 8.44 8.11 10.18
CA PRO A 147 7.87 9.46 10.13
C PRO A 147 6.52 9.56 9.39
N GLN A 148 6.28 8.76 8.35
CA GLN A 148 5.00 8.71 7.64
C GLN A 148 3.83 8.32 8.55
N GLN A 149 4.03 7.31 9.42
CA GLN A 149 3.00 6.90 10.37
C GLN A 149 2.73 7.98 11.41
N ARG A 150 3.77 8.66 11.90
CA ARG A 150 3.66 9.74 12.88
C ARG A 150 2.83 10.90 12.29
N LEU A 151 3.19 11.34 11.10
CA LEU A 151 2.48 12.41 10.39
C LEU A 151 1.03 12.02 10.08
N MET A 152 0.79 10.78 9.63
CA MET A 152 -0.55 10.34 9.28
C MET A 152 -1.48 10.31 10.51
N LEU A 153 -0.96 9.98 11.69
CA LEU A 153 -1.73 10.04 12.93
C LEU A 153 -2.19 11.45 13.27
N GLU A 154 -1.31 12.45 13.14
CA GLU A 154 -1.68 13.86 13.34
C GLU A 154 -2.69 14.33 12.29
N VAL A 155 -2.45 14.03 11.02
CA VAL A 155 -3.34 14.42 9.92
C VAL A 155 -4.72 13.79 10.07
N ALA A 156 -4.80 12.51 10.43
CA ALA A 156 -6.07 11.85 10.69
C ALA A 156 -6.83 12.51 11.85
N ARG A 157 -6.12 12.86 12.94
CA ARG A 157 -6.69 13.55 14.09
C ARG A 157 -7.27 14.91 13.69
N GLU A 158 -6.50 15.72 12.98
CA GLU A 158 -6.92 17.04 12.51
C GLU A 158 -8.06 16.97 11.51
N CYS A 159 -8.08 15.97 10.62
CA CYS A 159 -9.17 15.75 9.68
C CYS A 159 -10.50 15.52 10.40
N PHE A 160 -10.50 14.71 11.46
CA PHE A 160 -11.71 14.52 12.28
C PHE A 160 -12.13 15.79 13.01
N GLU A 161 -11.19 16.63 13.44
CA GLU A 161 -11.51 17.89 14.12
C GLU A 161 -12.06 18.95 13.18
N ASP A 162 -11.49 19.08 11.98
CA ASP A 162 -11.99 19.94 10.91
C ASP A 162 -13.43 19.55 10.53
N GLY A 163 -13.70 18.24 10.45
CA GLY A 163 -15.06 17.72 10.22
C GLY A 163 -15.99 17.74 11.45
N GLY A 164 -15.54 18.22 12.61
CA GLY A 164 -16.36 18.30 13.82
C GLY A 164 -16.77 16.95 14.43
N GLU A 165 -16.10 15.85 14.10
CA GLU A 165 -16.47 14.51 14.56
C GLU A 165 -15.90 14.21 15.95
N ILE A 166 -16.77 14.33 16.96
CA ILE A 166 -16.44 14.10 18.38
C ILE A 166 -16.78 12.69 18.88
N GLY A 167 -17.55 11.90 18.11
CA GLY A 167 -18.14 10.62 18.54
C GLY A 167 -17.57 9.37 17.87
N ARG A 168 -16.37 9.43 17.28
CA ARG A 168 -15.84 8.37 16.39
C ARG A 168 -15.50 7.03 17.06
N ARG A 169 -15.19 7.03 18.35
CA ARG A 169 -14.68 5.85 19.07
C ARG A 169 -15.73 4.73 19.08
N GLY A 170 -15.34 3.53 18.64
CA GLY A 170 -16.18 2.33 18.61
C GLY A 170 -17.15 2.26 17.41
N LYS A 171 -17.15 3.25 16.51
CA LYS A 171 -18.02 3.24 15.32
C LYS A 171 -17.41 2.41 14.19
N LYS A 172 -18.28 1.90 13.30
CA LYS A 172 -17.89 1.20 12.06
C LYS A 172 -17.41 2.19 11.00
N ILE A 173 -16.25 2.78 11.24
CA ILE A 173 -15.57 3.71 10.32
C ILE A 173 -14.41 2.96 9.67
N GLY A 174 -14.38 2.92 8.33
CA GLY A 174 -13.27 2.33 7.59
C GLY A 174 -12.08 3.28 7.49
N CYS A 175 -10.87 2.72 7.39
CA CYS A 175 -9.63 3.46 7.18
C CYS A 175 -8.93 2.92 5.94
N TYR A 176 -8.73 3.79 4.95
CA TYR A 176 -8.07 3.44 3.70
C TYR A 176 -6.90 4.39 3.52
N VAL A 177 -5.68 3.84 3.42
CA VAL A 177 -4.46 4.64 3.27
C VAL A 177 -3.72 4.20 2.01
N GLY A 178 -3.36 5.15 1.15
CA GLY A 178 -2.42 4.91 0.07
C GLY A 178 -1.00 5.18 0.56
N ASN A 179 -0.10 4.20 0.43
CA ASN A 179 1.32 4.40 0.72
C ASN A 179 2.16 4.05 -0.51
N LEU A 180 3.26 4.77 -0.69
CA LEU A 180 4.26 4.46 -1.70
C LEU A 180 5.62 4.86 -1.15
N GLY A 181 6.45 3.87 -0.84
CA GLY A 181 7.82 4.08 -0.38
C GLY A 181 8.15 3.27 0.86
N ASP A 182 9.22 2.50 0.74
CA ASP A 182 9.80 1.65 1.80
C ASP A 182 11.16 2.18 2.27
N ASP A 183 11.49 3.44 1.98
CA ASP A 183 12.81 4.04 2.25
C ASP A 183 13.22 3.87 3.72
N TRP A 184 12.25 3.98 4.65
CA TRP A 184 12.51 3.77 6.07
C TRP A 184 12.82 2.30 6.39
N LEU A 185 12.10 1.36 5.78
CA LEU A 185 12.38 -0.07 5.90
C LEU A 185 13.77 -0.40 5.32
N GLU A 186 14.12 0.11 4.15
CA GLU A 186 15.43 -0.10 3.51
C GLU A 186 16.56 0.48 4.34
N MET A 187 16.41 1.72 4.84
CA MET A 187 17.40 2.37 5.70
C MET A 187 17.63 1.58 6.99
N LEU A 188 16.55 1.12 7.64
CA LEU A 188 16.67 0.34 8.86
C LEU A 188 17.14 -1.10 8.62
N ALA A 189 16.96 -1.66 7.43
CA ALA A 189 17.51 -2.96 7.06
C ALA A 189 19.04 -2.90 6.91
N GLN A 190 19.59 -1.76 6.51
CA GLN A 190 21.04 -1.53 6.42
C GLN A 190 21.70 -1.33 7.80
N ASP A 191 20.95 -0.85 8.80
CA ASP A 191 21.45 -0.69 10.16
C ASP A 191 21.39 -2.01 10.95
N THR A 192 22.53 -2.71 11.00
CA THR A 192 22.71 -3.95 11.76
C THR A 192 22.54 -3.81 13.26
N GLN A 193 22.50 -2.59 13.83
CA GLN A 193 22.25 -2.37 15.26
C GLN A 193 20.76 -2.24 15.58
N ASN A 194 19.91 -2.10 14.56
CA ASN A 194 18.50 -1.84 14.75
C ASN A 194 17.69 -3.14 14.96
N PHE A 195 17.90 -3.76 16.12
CA PHE A 195 17.11 -4.89 16.60
C PHE A 195 16.05 -4.41 17.58
N GLY A 196 14.79 -4.81 17.39
CA GLY A 196 13.72 -4.47 18.31
C GLY A 196 12.37 -5.06 17.96
N ILE A 197 11.49 -5.15 18.96
CA ILE A 197 10.12 -5.65 18.83
C ILE A 197 9.23 -4.78 17.93
N TYR A 198 9.62 -3.52 17.69
CA TYR A 198 8.86 -2.55 16.88
C TYR A 198 9.16 -2.64 15.37
N ARG A 199 9.91 -3.66 14.94
CA ARG A 199 10.32 -3.85 13.55
C ARG A 199 9.11 -3.95 12.61
N LEU A 200 8.14 -4.78 12.98
CA LEU A 200 6.99 -5.05 12.13
C LEU A 200 5.93 -3.93 12.19
N SER A 201 5.70 -3.37 13.37
CA SER A 201 4.69 -2.33 13.59
C SER A 201 5.16 -0.92 13.22
N GLY A 202 6.47 -0.71 13.08
CA GLY A 202 7.05 0.61 12.86
C GLY A 202 7.02 1.08 11.41
N TYR A 203 6.96 0.18 10.43
CA TYR A 203 7.15 0.54 9.01
C TYR A 203 6.59 -0.47 8.01
N GLY A 204 5.78 -1.45 8.44
CA GLY A 204 5.01 -2.24 7.47
C GLY A 204 3.91 -1.37 6.84
N ASP A 205 3.64 -1.53 5.54
CA ASP A 205 2.60 -0.76 4.83
C ASP A 205 1.23 -0.80 5.52
N PHE A 206 0.83 -1.99 5.97
CA PHE A 206 -0.43 -2.21 6.69
C PHE A 206 -0.49 -1.46 8.04
N ALA A 207 0.65 -1.09 8.61
CA ALA A 207 0.69 -0.47 9.92
C ALA A 207 0.14 0.97 9.87
N LEU A 208 0.14 1.64 8.72
CA LEU A 208 -0.47 2.96 8.57
C LEU A 208 -1.97 2.93 8.86
N SER A 209 -2.75 2.17 8.08
CA SER A 209 -4.21 2.11 8.28
C SER A 209 -4.58 1.47 9.63
N ASN A 210 -3.89 0.40 10.03
CA ASN A 210 -4.19 -0.30 11.27
C ASN A 210 -3.88 0.54 12.51
N ARG A 211 -2.80 1.32 12.51
CA ARG A 211 -2.43 2.16 13.65
C ARG A 211 -3.40 3.33 13.82
N ILE A 212 -3.86 3.94 12.73
CA ILE A 212 -4.91 4.97 12.76
C ILE A 212 -6.18 4.39 13.37
N SER A 213 -6.62 3.22 12.89
CA SER A 213 -7.81 2.56 13.43
C SER A 213 -7.65 2.19 14.91
N TYR A 214 -6.46 1.75 15.34
CA TYR A 214 -6.19 1.44 16.74
C TYR A 214 -6.24 2.69 17.63
N GLU A 215 -5.49 3.75 17.30
CA GLU A 215 -5.42 4.97 18.13
C GLU A 215 -6.75 5.74 18.13
N MET A 216 -7.48 5.76 17.02
CA MET A 216 -8.79 6.42 16.91
C MET A 216 -9.95 5.53 17.35
N ASN A 217 -9.69 4.26 17.67
CA ASN A 217 -10.67 3.22 18.01
C ASN A 217 -11.78 3.07 16.96
N LEU A 218 -11.39 2.89 15.70
CA LEU A 218 -12.30 2.64 14.58
C LEU A 218 -12.52 1.13 14.42
N GLN A 219 -13.77 0.72 14.22
CA GLN A 219 -14.18 -0.70 14.15
C GLN A 219 -14.59 -1.13 12.73
N GLY A 220 -14.30 -0.30 11.72
CA GLY A 220 -14.53 -0.65 10.31
C GLY A 220 -13.31 -1.32 9.66
N MET A 221 -13.43 -1.59 8.36
CA MET A 221 -12.36 -2.19 7.57
C MET A 221 -11.15 -1.25 7.52
N SER A 222 -9.96 -1.80 7.75
CA SER A 222 -8.69 -1.06 7.65
C SER A 222 -7.85 -1.68 6.55
N ASP A 223 -7.48 -0.88 5.55
CA ASP A 223 -6.76 -1.37 4.38
C ASP A 223 -5.71 -0.35 3.93
N SER A 224 -4.56 -0.84 3.50
CA SER A 224 -3.47 -0.01 2.97
C SER A 224 -3.20 -0.44 1.53
N LEU A 225 -3.34 0.51 0.59
CA LEU A 225 -3.27 0.26 -0.83
C LEU A 225 -1.95 0.78 -1.38
N VAL A 226 -1.24 -0.09 -2.10
CA VAL A 226 -0.07 0.27 -2.90
C VAL A 226 -0.42 -0.03 -4.36
N GLU A 227 -0.77 0.98 -5.15
CA GLU A 227 -0.93 0.79 -6.60
C GLU A 227 0.44 0.97 -7.27
N ALA A 228 1.22 -0.10 -7.34
CA ALA A 228 2.41 -0.15 -8.17
C ALA A 228 2.01 -0.30 -9.64
N ARG A 229 1.61 0.80 -10.30
CA ARG A 229 1.65 0.82 -11.76
C ARG A 229 3.12 0.84 -12.18
N GLN A 230 3.61 -0.29 -12.68
CA GLN A 230 4.84 -0.29 -13.47
C GLN A 230 4.63 0.65 -14.65
N ILE A 231 5.42 1.72 -14.71
CA ILE A 231 5.54 2.62 -15.85
C ILE A 231 6.78 2.21 -16.63
#